data_AF-A0A4R0RCX4-F1
#
_entry.id   AF-A0A4R0RCX4-F1
#
_cell.length_a   1.000
_cell.length_b   1.000
_cell.length_c   1.000
_cell.angle_alpha   90.00
_cell.angle_beta   90.00
_cell.angle_gamma   90.00
#
_symmetry.space_group_name_H-M   'P 1'
#
loop_
_entity.id
_entity.type
_entity.pdbx_description
1 polymer ?
#
loop_
_entity_poly.entity_id
_entity_poly.type
_entity_poly.pdbx_seq_one_letter_code
_entity_poly.pdbx_strand_id
1 'polypeptide(L)'
;MSKSRLPKASASAPRPSHIASSLHHAPSSLWKGKGRATPSSSDYDDLNPIITYRHLHAHNLGVKDPLRVVALCDSDAFYAACERVRLGLDPEEPLVVQQWDMLIAVNYPARAFGISRMDRASEARKRCPQVRMVHVATYKEGEKEPGYWANPDTLTHKVSLDHYRRESTKIIQMFKEGLPGGEIERASIDEAFIDFTRPVREELLKRYPYLAQVPHDAPDGKDSPLPPPPPIVWNEKSVVIPIKPPPPEKPKEEGDAEGGAQTDEGQEVVSVEKAEEVEAEEDEEEGVEADDDACTWHDVALSIAAELMAQIRHDIHTKLGYTTSAVRLSRYAQWAPISYMRMSRVLRENKFLAKLTASYRKPQSQSVLRNAAIPAYLRPMPFQKIRFLGGKLGKALAEEYDVST
;
A
#
# COMPACT_ATOMS: atom_id res chain seq x y z
N MET A 1 -43.47 -63.90 -6.45
CA MET A 1 -42.45 -64.32 -5.48
C MET A 1 -41.48 -65.27 -6.14
N SER A 2 -40.21 -64.90 -6.31
CA SER A 2 -39.02 -65.78 -6.31
C SER A 2 -37.85 -65.11 -7.05
N LYS A 3 -36.69 -65.08 -6.39
CA LYS A 3 -35.40 -64.56 -6.87
C LYS A 3 -34.77 -65.56 -7.85
N SER A 4 -33.98 -65.09 -8.82
CA SER A 4 -32.79 -65.85 -9.23
C SER A 4 -31.71 -64.95 -9.86
N ARG A 5 -30.49 -65.15 -9.37
CA ARG A 5 -29.22 -64.63 -9.89
C ARG A 5 -28.81 -65.43 -11.13
N LEU A 6 -28.07 -64.79 -12.04
CA LEU A 6 -27.17 -65.48 -12.97
C LEU A 6 -25.78 -64.77 -13.02
N PRO A 7 -24.71 -65.48 -13.42
CA PRO A 7 -23.34 -65.24 -12.97
C PRO A 7 -22.36 -64.70 -14.04
N LYS A 8 -21.11 -64.46 -13.58
CA LYS A 8 -19.88 -64.05 -14.30
C LYS A 8 -19.47 -65.00 -15.44
N ALA A 9 -18.80 -64.48 -16.48
CA ALA A 9 -17.44 -64.87 -16.88
C ALA A 9 -16.91 -64.05 -18.10
N SER A 10 -15.58 -63.92 -18.12
CA SER A 10 -14.68 -63.22 -19.04
C SER A 10 -14.45 -63.90 -20.39
N ALA A 11 -14.05 -63.14 -21.42
CA ALA A 11 -12.89 -63.46 -22.27
C ALA A 11 -12.58 -62.34 -23.29
N SER A 12 -11.30 -62.25 -23.62
CA SER A 12 -10.57 -61.30 -24.46
C SER A 12 -10.92 -61.31 -25.96
N ALA A 13 -10.69 -60.18 -26.64
CA ALA A 13 -10.50 -60.12 -28.10
C ALA A 13 -9.51 -59.00 -28.52
N PRO A 14 -8.87 -59.11 -29.70
CA PRO A 14 -7.55 -58.54 -30.02
C PRO A 14 -7.57 -57.27 -30.91
N ARG A 15 -6.40 -56.60 -31.05
CA ARG A 15 -6.12 -55.54 -32.06
C ARG A 15 -5.77 -56.18 -33.43
N PRO A 16 -6.06 -55.55 -34.59
CA PRO A 16 -5.26 -54.46 -35.19
C PRO A 16 -6.18 -53.43 -35.94
N SER A 17 -5.80 -52.34 -36.62
CA SER A 17 -4.66 -51.94 -37.45
C SER A 17 -4.71 -50.41 -37.70
N HIS A 18 -3.65 -49.90 -38.34
CA HIS A 18 -3.30 -48.49 -38.55
C HIS A 18 -4.27 -47.64 -39.39
N ILE A 19 -4.48 -46.39 -38.96
CA ILE A 19 -4.72 -45.24 -39.86
C ILE A 19 -3.78 -44.11 -39.42
N ALA A 20 -3.00 -43.62 -40.37
CA ALA A 20 -2.00 -42.59 -40.22
C ALA A 20 -2.62 -41.24 -39.79
N SER A 21 -2.01 -40.56 -38.80
CA SER A 21 -2.23 -39.12 -38.60
C SER A 21 -0.95 -38.35 -38.94
N SER A 22 -1.17 -37.38 -39.83
CA SER A 22 -0.25 -36.36 -40.28
C SER A 22 0.40 -35.61 -39.12
N LEU A 23 1.73 -35.47 -39.20
CA LEU A 23 2.56 -34.58 -38.40
C LEU A 23 2.07 -33.13 -38.53
N HIS A 24 1.51 -32.57 -37.45
CA HIS A 24 1.50 -31.12 -37.26
C HIS A 24 2.55 -30.76 -36.20
N HIS A 25 3.51 -29.95 -36.63
CA HIS A 25 4.53 -29.35 -35.79
C HIS A 25 3.88 -28.61 -34.62
N ALA A 26 4.37 -28.88 -33.40
CA ALA A 26 4.08 -28.03 -32.26
C ALA A 26 4.59 -26.61 -32.53
N PRO A 27 3.79 -25.55 -32.32
CA PRO A 27 4.30 -24.19 -32.42
C PRO A 27 5.34 -23.99 -31.30
N SER A 28 6.58 -23.76 -31.73
CA SER A 28 7.69 -23.32 -30.90
C SER A 28 7.31 -22.06 -30.12
N SER A 29 7.79 -22.00 -28.87
CA SER A 29 7.67 -20.90 -27.92
C SER A 29 7.65 -19.50 -28.56
N LEU A 30 6.51 -18.84 -28.44
CA LEU A 30 6.25 -17.49 -28.97
C LEU A 30 6.42 -16.42 -27.88
N TRP A 31 7.41 -16.59 -27.00
CA TRP A 31 7.82 -15.54 -26.07
C TRP A 31 9.33 -15.59 -25.86
N LYS A 32 10.05 -14.81 -26.67
CA LYS A 32 11.42 -14.39 -26.36
C LYS A 32 11.32 -13.12 -25.52
N GLY A 33 11.43 -13.25 -24.20
CA GLY A 33 11.64 -12.13 -23.31
C GLY A 33 13.02 -11.54 -23.56
N LYS A 34 13.08 -10.42 -24.28
CA LYS A 34 14.29 -9.60 -24.43
C LYS A 34 14.01 -8.14 -24.83
N GLY A 35 12.83 -7.64 -24.45
CA GLY A 35 12.49 -6.22 -24.59
C GLY A 35 12.36 -5.59 -23.21
N ARG A 36 13.04 -4.46 -22.98
CA ARG A 36 12.54 -3.47 -22.01
C ARG A 36 11.12 -3.10 -22.43
N ALA A 37 10.20 -2.97 -21.48
CA ALA A 37 8.86 -2.48 -21.77
C ALA A 37 8.98 -1.11 -22.46
N THR A 38 8.71 -1.07 -23.76
CA THR A 38 8.61 0.17 -24.54
C THR A 38 7.29 0.83 -24.16
N PRO A 39 7.25 2.12 -23.82
CA PRO A 39 5.99 2.79 -23.55
C PRO A 39 5.19 2.82 -24.85
N SER A 40 4.13 2.02 -24.97
CA SER A 40 3.09 2.35 -25.93
C SER A 40 2.15 3.34 -25.24
N SER A 41 1.77 4.41 -25.94
CA SER A 41 0.84 5.42 -25.41
C SER A 41 -0.50 4.80 -24.96
N SER A 42 -0.85 3.63 -25.49
CA SER A 42 -2.08 2.88 -25.16
C SER A 42 -2.02 2.05 -23.87
N ASP A 43 -0.87 1.90 -23.20
CA ASP A 43 -0.75 1.00 -22.04
C ASP A 43 -1.45 1.52 -20.76
N TYR A 44 -1.91 2.77 -20.76
CA TYR A 44 -2.48 3.45 -19.59
C TYR A 44 -3.80 4.21 -19.84
N ASP A 45 -4.48 3.96 -20.97
CA ASP A 45 -5.75 4.63 -21.30
C ASP A 45 -6.88 4.34 -20.28
N ASP A 46 -6.74 3.27 -19.50
CA ASP A 46 -7.74 2.84 -18.51
C ASP A 46 -7.63 3.57 -17.15
N LEU A 47 -6.62 4.42 -16.97
CA LEU A 47 -6.35 5.08 -15.69
C LEU A 47 -7.24 6.28 -15.41
N ASN A 48 -7.69 6.97 -16.45
CA ASN A 48 -8.51 8.16 -16.34
C ASN A 48 -9.87 7.92 -17.01
N PRO A 49 -10.70 7.00 -16.48
CA PRO A 49 -12.01 6.75 -17.07
C PRO A 49 -12.89 8.00 -16.95
N ILE A 50 -13.63 8.30 -18.01
CA ILE A 50 -14.61 9.39 -18.00
C ILE A 50 -15.69 9.06 -16.96
N ILE A 51 -15.82 9.93 -15.97
CA ILE A 51 -16.81 9.77 -14.89
C ILE A 51 -18.14 10.38 -15.36
N THR A 52 -19.21 9.61 -15.23
CA THR A 52 -20.55 9.96 -15.73
C THR A 52 -21.55 10.04 -14.58
N TYR A 53 -22.72 10.62 -14.83
CA TYR A 53 -23.82 10.66 -13.85
C TYR A 53 -24.31 9.25 -13.46
N ARG A 54 -24.22 8.26 -14.36
CA ARG A 54 -24.51 6.85 -14.05
C ARG A 54 -23.57 6.33 -12.99
N HIS A 55 -22.27 6.61 -13.12
CA HIS A 55 -21.29 6.19 -12.13
C HIS A 55 -21.62 6.80 -10.77
N LEU A 56 -21.86 8.12 -10.72
CA LEU A 56 -22.17 8.83 -9.48
C LEU A 56 -23.46 8.32 -8.79
N HIS A 57 -24.54 8.11 -9.55
CA HIS A 57 -25.84 7.67 -9.04
C HIS A 57 -26.00 6.15 -8.88
N ALA A 58 -24.97 5.36 -9.21
CA ALA A 58 -25.05 3.90 -9.06
C ALA A 58 -25.19 3.49 -7.59
N HIS A 59 -26.19 2.65 -7.29
CA HIS A 59 -26.37 2.05 -5.97
C HIS A 59 -25.53 0.78 -5.77
N ASN A 60 -25.22 0.07 -6.85
CA ASN A 60 -24.40 -1.14 -6.85
C ASN A 60 -22.93 -0.76 -7.05
N LEU A 61 -22.24 -0.54 -5.93
CA LEU A 61 -20.83 -0.17 -5.92
C LEU A 61 -19.97 -1.43 -6.08
N GLY A 62 -19.40 -1.57 -7.27
CA GLY A 62 -18.49 -2.65 -7.59
C GLY A 62 -17.03 -2.26 -7.41
N VAL A 63 -16.16 -3.26 -7.44
CA VAL A 63 -14.71 -3.06 -7.53
C VAL A 63 -14.26 -2.31 -8.79
N LYS A 64 -15.13 -2.31 -9.82
CA LYS A 64 -14.99 -1.63 -11.10
C LYS A 64 -15.61 -0.22 -11.10
N ASP A 65 -15.84 0.34 -9.92
CA ASP A 65 -16.38 1.69 -9.87
C ASP A 65 -15.26 2.72 -10.10
N PRO A 66 -15.38 3.64 -11.06
CA PRO A 66 -14.32 4.62 -11.35
C PRO A 66 -14.14 5.65 -10.24
N LEU A 67 -15.11 5.80 -9.33
CA LEU A 67 -15.04 6.63 -8.13
C LEU A 67 -14.65 5.82 -6.89
N ARG A 68 -14.19 4.57 -7.05
CA ARG A 68 -13.80 3.73 -5.92
C ARG A 68 -12.55 4.29 -5.24
N VAL A 69 -12.66 4.55 -3.95
CA VAL A 69 -11.54 5.02 -3.13
C VAL A 69 -11.30 4.02 -2.00
N VAL A 70 -10.11 3.40 -2.02
CA VAL A 70 -9.68 2.47 -0.98
C VAL A 70 -8.50 3.07 -0.23
N ALA A 71 -8.54 2.93 1.10
CA ALA A 71 -7.42 3.27 1.95
C ALA A 71 -6.89 2.05 2.68
N LEU A 72 -5.62 2.11 3.06
CA LEU A 72 -5.07 1.25 4.12
C LEU A 72 -4.65 2.14 5.28
N CYS A 73 -5.08 1.78 6.48
CA CYS A 73 -4.57 2.34 7.73
C CYS A 73 -3.68 1.32 8.42
N ASP A 74 -2.52 1.77 8.90
CA ASP A 74 -1.48 0.96 9.56
C ASP A 74 -1.04 1.71 10.83
N SER A 75 -1.05 1.03 11.98
CA SER A 75 -0.73 1.65 13.26
C SER A 75 0.77 1.72 13.50
N ASP A 76 1.27 2.90 13.84
CA ASP A 76 2.70 3.15 13.95
C ASP A 76 3.33 2.45 15.17
N ALA A 77 4.25 1.51 14.91
CA ALA A 77 4.93 0.71 15.94
C ALA A 77 3.94 0.12 16.97
N PHE A 78 2.85 -0.50 16.47
CA PHE A 78 1.63 -0.79 17.23
C PHE A 78 1.83 -1.34 18.65
N TYR A 79 2.65 -2.40 18.84
CA TYR A 79 2.81 -2.98 20.17
C TYR A 79 3.53 -2.04 21.13
N ALA A 80 4.55 -1.30 20.65
CA ALA A 80 5.21 -0.28 21.46
C ALA A 80 4.26 0.87 21.78
N ALA A 81 3.38 1.26 20.84
CA ALA A 81 2.35 2.26 21.11
C ALA A 81 1.35 1.80 22.18
N CYS A 82 0.91 0.53 22.16
CA CYS A 82 0.05 -0.04 23.21
C CYS A 82 0.73 -0.01 24.58
N GLU A 83 1.99 -0.42 24.66
CA GLU A 83 2.73 -0.40 25.93
C GLU A 83 2.98 1.02 26.44
N ARG A 84 3.26 1.97 25.55
CA ARG A 84 3.38 3.40 25.90
C ARG A 84 2.10 3.93 26.53
N VAL A 85 0.95 3.67 25.90
CA VAL A 85 -0.36 4.11 26.42
C VAL A 85 -0.69 3.44 27.74
N ARG A 86 -0.44 2.12 27.87
CA ARG A 86 -0.67 1.37 29.10
C ARG A 86 0.18 1.86 30.28
N LEU A 87 1.43 2.22 30.01
CA LEU A 87 2.40 2.65 31.02
C LEU A 87 2.42 4.17 31.24
N GLY A 88 1.70 4.95 30.43
CA GLY A 88 1.68 6.41 30.51
C GLY A 88 3.04 7.06 30.20
N LEU A 89 3.79 6.49 29.25
CA LEU A 89 5.14 6.97 28.91
C LEU A 89 5.10 8.10 27.88
N ASP A 90 6.15 8.94 27.90
CA ASP A 90 6.37 10.00 26.92
C ASP A 90 6.57 9.39 25.51
N PRO A 91 5.92 9.93 24.46
CA PRO A 91 6.19 9.56 23.06
C PRO A 91 7.67 9.57 22.65
N GLU A 92 8.48 10.44 23.24
CA GLU A 92 9.91 10.58 22.90
C GLU A 92 10.81 9.57 23.62
N GLU A 93 10.29 8.84 24.62
CA GLU A 93 11.08 7.83 25.35
C GLU A 93 11.36 6.61 24.45
N PRO A 94 12.63 6.18 24.26
CA PRO A 94 12.94 4.97 23.51
C PRO A 94 12.33 3.73 24.16
N LEU A 95 11.45 3.04 23.43
CA LEU A 95 10.66 1.91 23.93
C LEU A 95 10.72 0.74 22.96
N VAL A 96 11.01 -0.44 23.51
CA VAL A 96 11.01 -1.71 22.78
C VAL A 96 10.12 -2.72 23.49
N VAL A 97 9.39 -3.48 22.67
CA VAL A 97 8.58 -4.61 23.14
C VAL A 97 9.30 -5.90 22.76
N GLN A 98 9.53 -6.75 23.74
CA GLN A 98 10.20 -8.03 23.55
C GLN A 98 9.24 -9.19 23.81
N GLN A 99 9.51 -10.28 23.09
CA GLN A 99 8.97 -11.61 23.33
C GLN A 99 10.15 -12.52 23.57
N TRP A 100 10.30 -12.97 24.82
CA TRP A 100 11.49 -13.66 25.30
C TRP A 100 12.73 -12.78 25.11
N ASP A 101 13.75 -13.27 24.41
CA ASP A 101 14.99 -12.52 24.11
C ASP A 101 14.92 -11.70 22.80
N MET A 102 13.82 -11.77 22.03
CA MET A 102 13.72 -11.11 20.73
C MET A 102 12.80 -9.89 20.75
N LEU A 103 13.20 -8.83 20.07
CA LEU A 103 12.34 -7.65 19.90
C LEU A 103 11.28 -7.86 18.84
N ILE A 104 10.02 -7.60 19.19
CA ILE A 104 8.86 -7.73 18.29
C ILE A 104 8.33 -6.37 17.83
N ALA A 105 8.56 -5.30 18.59
CA ALA A 105 8.25 -3.94 18.18
C ALA A 105 9.25 -2.93 18.75
N VAL A 106 9.51 -1.89 17.96
CA VAL A 106 10.48 -0.81 18.26
C VAL A 106 9.82 0.51 17.88
N ASN A 107 9.69 1.43 18.84
CA ASN A 107 9.18 2.76 18.57
C ASN A 107 10.20 3.62 17.79
N TYR A 108 9.74 4.74 17.23
CA TYR A 108 10.57 5.57 16.37
C TYR A 108 11.78 6.19 17.08
N PRO A 109 11.68 6.70 18.33
CA PRO A 109 12.85 7.12 19.10
C PRO A 109 13.90 6.01 19.28
N ALA A 110 13.49 4.77 19.56
CA ALA A 110 14.43 3.65 19.68
C ALA A 110 15.08 3.27 18.33
N ARG A 111 14.39 3.44 17.20
CA ARG A 111 14.97 3.21 15.87
C ARG A 111 16.10 4.17 15.53
N ALA A 112 16.09 5.39 16.08
CA ALA A 112 17.16 6.36 15.88
C ALA A 112 18.52 5.86 16.43
N PHE A 113 18.50 4.94 17.41
CA PHE A 113 19.69 4.28 17.95
C PHE A 113 20.09 3.02 17.14
N GLY A 114 19.54 2.84 15.93
CA GLY A 114 19.80 1.69 15.08
C GLY A 114 19.20 0.38 15.61
N ILE A 115 18.21 0.43 16.50
CA ILE A 115 17.54 -0.78 17.02
C ILE A 115 16.48 -1.23 16.00
N SER A 116 16.51 -2.52 15.67
CA SER A 116 15.62 -3.10 14.67
C SER A 116 14.73 -4.20 15.27
N ARG A 117 13.63 -4.53 14.56
CA ARG A 117 12.81 -5.70 14.91
C ARG A 117 13.63 -6.95 14.66
N MET A 118 13.51 -7.96 15.53
CA MET A 118 14.30 -9.20 15.55
C MET A 118 15.69 -9.09 16.20
N ASP A 119 16.14 -7.89 16.59
CA ASP A 119 17.34 -7.74 17.42
C ASP A 119 17.16 -8.45 18.76
N ARG A 120 18.28 -8.86 19.38
CA ARG A 120 18.24 -9.41 20.75
C ARG A 120 18.10 -8.30 21.78
N ALA A 121 17.40 -8.62 22.87
CA ALA A 121 17.14 -7.69 23.97
C ALA A 121 18.46 -7.12 24.55
N SER A 122 19.47 -7.98 24.70
CA SER A 122 20.80 -7.60 25.18
C SER A 122 21.56 -6.64 24.26
N GLU A 123 21.41 -6.77 22.93
CA GLU A 123 22.06 -5.91 21.94
C GLU A 123 21.41 -4.53 21.89
N ALA A 124 20.07 -4.49 21.95
CA ALA A 124 19.33 -3.23 22.00
C ALA A 124 19.72 -2.40 23.24
N ARG A 125 19.89 -3.05 24.40
CA ARG A 125 20.33 -2.38 25.63
C ARG A 125 21.77 -1.85 25.54
N LYS A 126 22.65 -2.50 24.78
CA LYS A 126 24.01 -1.98 24.53
C LYS A 126 23.99 -0.73 23.66
N ARG A 127 23.12 -0.69 22.63
CA ARG A 127 22.97 0.47 21.73
C ARG A 127 22.29 1.66 22.41
N CYS A 128 21.33 1.40 23.30
CA CYS A 128 20.59 2.44 24.01
C CYS A 128 20.40 2.01 25.49
N PRO A 129 21.31 2.39 26.40
CA PRO A 129 21.22 2.01 27.82
C PRO A 129 19.96 2.52 28.52
N GLN A 130 19.41 3.64 28.04
CA GLN A 130 18.17 4.25 28.54
C GLN A 130 16.90 3.64 27.94
N VAL A 131 17.00 2.63 27.06
CA VAL A 131 15.83 2.06 26.40
C VAL A 131 14.89 1.38 27.40
N ARG A 132 13.62 1.76 27.36
CA ARG A 132 12.55 1.09 28.10
C ARG A 132 12.26 -0.24 27.43
N MET A 133 12.56 -1.32 28.13
CA MET A 133 12.28 -2.68 27.66
C MET A 133 11.03 -3.20 28.33
N VAL A 134 10.05 -3.62 27.53
CA VAL A 134 8.79 -4.16 28.03
C VAL A 134 8.58 -5.55 27.46
N HIS A 135 8.39 -6.54 28.33
CA HIS A 135 7.99 -7.87 27.92
C HIS A 135 6.47 -7.94 27.74
N VAL A 136 6.02 -8.66 26.73
CA VAL A 136 4.59 -8.99 26.53
C VAL A 136 4.01 -9.70 27.75
N ALA A 137 2.70 -9.56 27.99
CA ALA A 137 2.03 -10.30 29.04
C ALA A 137 2.17 -11.82 28.83
N THR A 138 2.25 -12.58 29.92
CA THR A 138 2.35 -14.04 29.86
C THR A 138 1.46 -14.72 30.89
N TYR A 139 0.89 -15.86 30.52
CA TYR A 139 0.31 -16.82 31.44
C TYR A 139 1.43 -17.55 32.16
N LYS A 140 1.43 -17.51 33.49
CA LYS A 140 2.32 -18.31 34.32
C LYS A 140 1.64 -19.65 34.66
N GLU A 141 2.40 -20.72 34.78
CA GLU A 141 1.86 -22.01 35.23
C GLU A 141 1.09 -21.86 36.55
N GLY A 142 -0.15 -22.36 36.57
CA GLY A 142 -1.08 -22.22 37.70
C GLY A 142 -1.98 -20.97 37.66
N GLU A 143 -1.64 -19.95 36.86
CA GLU A 143 -2.45 -18.72 36.74
C GLU A 143 -3.47 -18.82 35.61
N LYS A 144 -4.69 -18.30 35.86
CA LYS A 144 -5.77 -18.29 34.86
C LYS A 144 -5.74 -17.06 33.96
N GLU A 145 -5.10 -15.98 34.42
CA GLU A 145 -5.07 -14.69 33.73
C GLU A 145 -3.63 -14.31 33.33
N PRO A 146 -3.45 -13.59 32.21
CA PRO A 146 -2.13 -13.14 31.79
C PRO A 146 -1.68 -11.94 32.62
N GLY A 147 -0.46 -12.03 33.17
CA GLY A 147 0.18 -10.97 33.95
C GLY A 147 1.42 -10.39 33.28
N TYR A 148 1.89 -9.24 33.78
CA TYR A 148 3.21 -8.70 33.44
C TYR A 148 4.18 -9.08 34.55
N TRP A 149 5.23 -9.82 34.20
CA TRP A 149 6.19 -10.38 35.15
C TRP A 149 7.58 -9.80 34.89
N ALA A 150 8.38 -9.62 35.94
CA ALA A 150 9.73 -9.07 35.82
C ALA A 150 10.67 -9.99 35.02
N ASN A 151 10.62 -11.30 35.29
CA ASN A 151 11.49 -12.31 34.68
C ASN A 151 10.67 -13.52 34.21
N PRO A 152 9.95 -13.42 33.07
CA PRO A 152 9.21 -14.54 32.51
C PRO A 152 10.17 -15.60 31.94
N ASP A 153 9.86 -16.88 32.16
CA ASP A 153 10.65 -18.03 31.68
C ASP A 153 9.85 -18.83 30.65
N THR A 154 10.49 -19.14 29.52
CA THR A 154 9.95 -19.97 28.43
C THR A 154 9.45 -21.35 28.85
N LEU A 155 9.96 -21.92 29.96
CA LEU A 155 9.56 -23.23 30.46
C LEU A 155 8.25 -23.19 31.26
N THR A 156 7.99 -22.08 31.95
CA THR A 156 6.88 -21.94 32.91
C THR A 156 5.82 -20.93 32.46
N HIS A 157 6.08 -20.18 31.39
CA HIS A 157 5.20 -19.13 30.90
C HIS A 157 4.82 -19.30 29.43
N LYS A 158 3.66 -18.76 29.06
CA LYS A 158 3.18 -18.68 27.68
C LYS A 158 2.72 -17.27 27.34
N VAL A 159 3.14 -16.76 26.18
CA VAL A 159 2.82 -15.40 25.72
C VAL A 159 1.32 -15.21 25.51
N SER A 160 0.81 -14.08 26.00
CA SER A 160 -0.52 -13.54 25.67
C SER A 160 -0.37 -12.25 24.87
N LEU A 161 -1.08 -12.17 23.76
CA LEU A 161 -1.20 -10.96 22.93
C LEU A 161 -2.59 -10.33 23.04
N ASP A 162 -3.37 -10.72 24.06
CA ASP A 162 -4.78 -10.32 24.19
C ASP A 162 -4.94 -8.84 24.50
N HIS A 163 -3.94 -8.23 25.14
CA HIS A 163 -3.89 -6.77 25.27
C HIS A 163 -3.90 -6.09 23.89
N TYR A 164 -2.95 -6.43 23.02
CA TYR A 164 -2.84 -5.83 21.68
C TYR A 164 -4.08 -6.13 20.82
N ARG A 165 -4.69 -7.32 20.94
CA ARG A 165 -5.94 -7.66 20.23
C ARG A 165 -7.12 -6.81 20.67
N ARG A 166 -7.22 -6.50 21.97
CA ARG A 166 -8.25 -5.60 22.51
C ARG A 166 -8.05 -4.17 22.02
N GLU A 167 -6.82 -3.67 22.05
CA GLU A 167 -6.49 -2.33 21.55
C GLU A 167 -6.77 -2.19 20.04
N SER A 168 -6.41 -3.20 19.25
CA SER A 168 -6.74 -3.29 17.83
C SER A 168 -8.24 -3.17 17.57
N THR A 169 -9.05 -3.89 18.35
CA THR A 169 -10.52 -3.84 18.24
C THR A 169 -11.07 -2.45 18.53
N LYS A 170 -10.51 -1.72 19.51
CA LYS A 170 -10.89 -0.33 19.79
C LYS A 170 -10.61 0.60 18.60
N ILE A 171 -9.44 0.48 17.98
CA ILE A 171 -9.10 1.27 16.79
C ILE A 171 -10.06 0.98 15.64
N ILE A 172 -10.35 -0.29 15.37
CA ILE A 172 -11.31 -0.68 14.32
C ILE A 172 -12.72 -0.14 14.62
N GLN A 173 -13.12 -0.14 15.89
CA GLN A 173 -14.41 0.41 16.32
C GLN A 173 -14.50 1.92 16.07
N MET A 174 -13.44 2.68 16.34
CA MET A 174 -13.37 4.11 16.00
C MET A 174 -13.56 4.35 14.50
N PHE A 175 -12.98 3.50 13.64
CA PHE A 175 -13.23 3.59 12.20
C PHE A 175 -14.68 3.29 11.81
N LYS A 176 -15.32 2.31 12.45
CA LYS A 176 -16.73 1.99 12.20
C LYS A 176 -17.66 3.12 12.62
N GLU A 177 -17.36 3.78 13.73
CA GLU A 177 -18.14 4.90 14.25
C GLU A 177 -17.94 6.17 13.41
N GLY A 178 -16.71 6.44 12.97
CA GLY A 178 -16.38 7.60 12.14
C GLY A 178 -16.81 7.49 10.67
N LEU A 179 -17.11 6.28 10.17
CA LEU A 179 -17.55 6.03 8.79
C LEU A 179 -18.83 5.20 8.75
N PRO A 180 -20.00 5.81 9.04
CA PRO A 180 -21.27 5.14 8.86
C PRO A 180 -21.44 4.79 7.37
N GLY A 181 -21.47 3.50 7.05
CA GLY A 181 -21.57 3.01 5.67
C GLY A 181 -20.23 2.73 4.96
N GLY A 182 -19.09 2.98 5.60
CA GLY A 182 -17.78 2.53 5.10
C GLY A 182 -17.56 1.04 5.35
N GLU A 183 -17.04 0.31 4.36
CA GLU A 183 -16.68 -1.09 4.54
C GLU A 183 -15.24 -1.21 5.06
N ILE A 184 -15.06 -1.96 6.15
CA ILE A 184 -13.74 -2.13 6.80
C ILE A 184 -13.36 -3.60 6.78
N GLU A 185 -12.24 -3.91 6.15
CA GLU A 185 -11.65 -5.24 6.11
C GLU A 185 -10.35 -5.27 6.90
N ARG A 186 -10.35 -6.02 8.00
CA ARG A 186 -9.15 -6.23 8.82
C ARG A 186 -8.12 -7.05 8.03
N ALA A 187 -6.94 -6.48 7.83
CA ALA A 187 -5.83 -7.15 7.13
C ALA A 187 -4.87 -7.83 8.11
N SER A 188 -4.58 -7.19 9.25
CA SER A 188 -3.73 -7.71 10.32
C SER A 188 -4.23 -7.23 11.70
N ILE A 189 -3.41 -7.36 12.74
CA ILE A 189 -3.74 -6.81 14.06
C ILE A 189 -3.69 -5.28 14.07
N ASP A 190 -2.87 -4.66 13.25
CA ASP A 190 -2.59 -3.24 13.20
C ASP A 190 -2.98 -2.57 11.88
N GLU A 191 -3.47 -3.36 10.92
CA GLU A 191 -3.81 -2.92 9.57
C GLU A 191 -5.26 -3.22 9.19
N ALA A 192 -5.91 -2.25 8.56
CA ALA A 192 -7.24 -2.40 7.98
C ALA A 192 -7.36 -1.68 6.63
N PHE A 193 -8.01 -2.35 5.68
CA PHE A 193 -8.48 -1.73 4.44
C PHE A 193 -9.84 -1.09 4.69
N ILE A 194 -10.03 0.11 4.14
CA ILE A 194 -11.24 0.89 4.31
C ILE A 194 -11.72 1.33 2.93
N ASP A 195 -12.95 0.97 2.58
CA ASP A 195 -13.60 1.43 1.37
C ASP A 195 -14.40 2.70 1.66
N PHE A 196 -13.92 3.82 1.10
CA PHE A 196 -14.50 5.15 1.26
C PHE A 196 -15.54 5.48 0.20
N THR A 197 -15.80 4.60 -0.77
CA THR A 197 -16.62 4.90 -1.95
C THR A 197 -18.01 5.41 -1.58
N ARG A 198 -18.67 4.82 -0.58
CA ARG A 198 -19.98 5.26 -0.08
C ARG A 198 -19.91 6.64 0.60
N PRO A 199 -19.15 6.82 1.70
CA PRO A 199 -19.01 8.12 2.36
C PRO A 199 -18.59 9.26 1.43
N VAL A 200 -17.67 8.99 0.50
CA VAL A 200 -17.17 9.99 -0.43
C VAL A 200 -18.25 10.46 -1.39
N ARG A 201 -19.08 9.54 -1.91
CA ARG A 201 -20.19 9.92 -2.81
C ARG A 201 -21.23 10.77 -2.11
N GLU A 202 -21.59 10.39 -0.89
CA GLU A 202 -22.53 11.16 -0.07
C GLU A 202 -22.01 12.59 0.17
N GLU A 203 -20.74 12.70 0.54
CA GLU A 203 -20.10 14.00 0.76
C GLU A 203 -19.89 14.79 -0.56
N LEU A 204 -19.63 14.10 -1.67
CA LEU A 204 -19.50 14.72 -3.00
C LEU A 204 -20.83 15.31 -3.47
N LEU A 205 -21.94 14.60 -3.31
CA LEU A 205 -23.29 15.11 -3.60
C LEU A 205 -23.70 16.24 -2.64
N LYS A 206 -23.24 16.20 -1.39
CA LYS A 206 -23.48 17.27 -0.41
C LYS A 206 -22.71 18.56 -0.75
N ARG A 207 -21.44 18.45 -1.18
CA ARG A 207 -20.60 19.60 -1.58
C ARG A 207 -20.98 20.16 -2.94
N TYR A 208 -21.42 19.30 -3.85
CA TYR A 208 -21.80 19.67 -5.22
C TYR A 208 -23.24 19.22 -5.52
N PRO A 209 -24.27 19.89 -4.95
CA PRO A 209 -25.66 19.48 -5.11
C PRO A 209 -26.14 19.47 -6.57
N TYR A 210 -25.53 20.29 -7.43
CA TYR A 210 -25.85 20.33 -8.86
C TYR A 210 -25.53 19.01 -9.59
N LEU A 211 -24.73 18.13 -9.01
CA LEU A 211 -24.45 16.80 -9.57
C LEU A 211 -25.54 15.77 -9.25
N ALA A 212 -26.41 16.06 -8.27
CA ALA A 212 -27.47 15.13 -7.83
C ALA A 212 -28.60 14.97 -8.85
N GLN A 213 -28.71 15.90 -9.81
CA GLN A 213 -29.66 15.84 -10.90
C GLN A 213 -28.90 15.79 -12.23
N VAL A 214 -29.38 14.96 -13.14
CA VAL A 214 -28.87 14.95 -14.51
C VAL A 214 -29.49 16.15 -15.22
N PRO A 215 -28.68 17.04 -15.83
CA PRO A 215 -29.20 18.17 -16.61
C PRO A 215 -30.15 17.69 -17.71
N HIS A 216 -31.24 18.42 -17.95
CA HIS A 216 -32.24 18.04 -18.97
C HIS A 216 -31.70 18.18 -20.40
N ASP A 217 -30.65 18.98 -20.58
CA ASP A 217 -29.89 19.22 -21.80
C ASP A 217 -28.67 18.29 -21.94
N ALA A 218 -28.48 17.34 -21.02
CA ALA A 218 -27.35 16.43 -21.08
C ALA A 218 -27.43 15.51 -22.33
N PRO A 219 -26.40 15.49 -23.19
CA PRO A 219 -26.47 14.87 -24.53
C PRO A 219 -26.81 13.38 -24.50
N ASP A 220 -26.32 12.65 -23.49
CA ASP A 220 -26.52 11.21 -23.31
C ASP A 220 -27.26 10.87 -22.01
N GLY A 221 -28.01 11.83 -21.45
CA GLY A 221 -28.71 11.65 -20.18
C GLY A 221 -27.77 11.20 -19.06
N LYS A 222 -28.04 10.04 -18.43
CA LYS A 222 -27.22 9.49 -17.34
C LYS A 222 -25.81 9.09 -17.76
N ASP A 223 -25.56 8.80 -19.02
CA ASP A 223 -24.23 8.43 -19.52
C ASP A 223 -23.38 9.65 -19.88
N SER A 224 -23.94 10.85 -19.78
CA SER A 224 -23.19 12.08 -19.99
C SER A 224 -22.06 12.22 -18.95
N PRO A 225 -20.90 12.76 -19.36
CA PRO A 225 -19.81 13.06 -18.45
C PRO A 225 -20.24 14.09 -17.40
N LEU A 226 -19.64 14.00 -16.21
CA LEU A 226 -19.78 15.06 -15.22
C LEU A 226 -19.10 16.36 -15.73
N PRO A 227 -19.61 17.55 -15.37
CA PRO A 227 -18.95 18.83 -15.69
C PRO A 227 -17.55 18.87 -15.08
N PRO A 228 -16.58 19.68 -15.57
CA PRO A 228 -15.22 19.70 -15.03
C PRO A 228 -15.20 19.98 -13.52
N PRO A 229 -14.38 19.27 -12.74
CA PRO A 229 -14.30 19.46 -11.30
C PRO A 229 -13.59 20.78 -10.94
N PRO A 230 -13.86 21.35 -9.77
CA PRO A 230 -13.10 22.49 -9.28
C PRO A 230 -11.64 22.10 -8.97
N PRO A 231 -10.70 23.07 -9.01
CA PRO A 231 -9.30 22.81 -8.67
C PRO A 231 -9.15 22.41 -7.20
N ILE A 232 -8.22 21.49 -6.92
CA ILE A 232 -7.96 20.98 -5.57
C ILE A 232 -6.63 21.54 -5.06
N VAL A 233 -6.65 22.09 -3.85
CA VAL A 233 -5.44 22.47 -3.12
C VAL A 233 -5.03 21.32 -2.20
N TRP A 234 -3.86 20.73 -2.48
CA TRP A 234 -3.36 19.56 -1.75
C TRP A 234 -2.49 19.88 -0.53
N ASN A 235 -1.95 21.10 -0.46
CA ASN A 235 -0.80 21.48 0.39
C ASN A 235 -1.00 21.33 1.91
N GLU A 236 -2.23 21.09 2.38
CA GLU A 236 -2.54 21.01 3.82
C GLU A 236 -3.19 19.68 4.26
N LYS A 237 -3.51 18.79 3.31
CA LYS A 237 -4.39 17.62 3.60
C LYS A 237 -3.66 16.27 3.58
N SER A 238 -2.64 16.14 2.74
CA SER A 238 -1.91 14.88 2.52
C SER A 238 -0.58 15.10 1.81
N VAL A 239 0.35 14.17 1.97
CA VAL A 239 1.53 14.05 1.09
C VAL A 239 1.09 13.43 -0.24
N VAL A 240 1.04 14.22 -1.30
CA VAL A 240 0.73 13.70 -2.64
C VAL A 240 1.98 13.12 -3.26
N ILE A 241 1.91 11.88 -3.75
CA ILE A 241 3.01 11.26 -4.49
C ILE A 241 3.14 11.99 -5.83
N PRO A 242 4.34 12.49 -6.19
CA PRO A 242 4.52 13.28 -7.39
C PRO A 242 4.25 12.45 -8.65
N ILE A 243 3.61 13.07 -9.65
CA ILE A 243 3.39 12.46 -10.97
C ILE A 243 4.72 12.33 -11.71
N LYS A 244 5.52 13.40 -11.69
CA LYS A 244 6.88 13.45 -12.22
C LYS A 244 7.84 13.53 -11.02
N PRO A 245 8.42 12.41 -10.55
CA PRO A 245 9.41 12.46 -9.50
C PRO A 245 10.65 13.22 -10.00
N PRO A 246 11.32 14.02 -9.16
CA PRO A 246 12.59 14.62 -9.54
C PRO A 246 13.60 13.53 -9.89
N PRO A 247 14.55 13.78 -10.81
CA PRO A 247 15.59 12.81 -11.14
C PRO A 247 16.31 12.36 -9.86
N PRO A 248 16.70 11.08 -9.76
CA PRO A 248 17.31 10.57 -8.54
C PRO A 248 18.56 11.39 -8.22
N GLU A 249 18.60 11.99 -7.02
CA GLU A 249 19.83 12.54 -6.49
C GLU A 249 20.87 11.41 -6.48
N LYS A 250 22.02 11.65 -7.13
CA LYS A 250 23.14 10.71 -7.12
C LYS A 250 23.43 10.36 -5.66
N PRO A 251 23.64 9.06 -5.32
CA PRO A 251 24.01 8.70 -3.96
C PRO A 251 25.23 9.54 -3.57
N LYS A 252 25.09 10.33 -2.50
CA LYS A 252 26.24 10.99 -1.88
C LYS A 252 27.20 9.88 -1.49
N GLU A 253 28.33 9.81 -2.17
CA GLU A 253 29.43 8.95 -1.78
C GLU A 253 29.77 9.28 -0.32
N GLU A 254 29.70 8.27 0.54
CA GLU A 254 30.26 8.30 1.89
C GLU A 254 31.77 8.46 1.73
N GLY A 255 32.24 9.70 1.75
CA GLY A 255 33.65 10.02 1.86
C GLY A 255 34.08 9.93 3.32
N ASP A 256 34.86 8.89 3.63
CA ASP A 256 35.72 8.82 4.80
C ASP A 256 36.61 10.08 4.88
N ALA A 257 36.60 10.77 6.03
CA ALA A 257 37.74 11.58 6.46
C ALA A 257 37.67 11.87 7.96
N GLU A 258 38.56 11.24 8.71
CA GLU A 258 39.00 11.66 10.04
C GLU A 258 39.63 13.07 9.99
N GLY A 259 39.32 13.88 11.01
CA GLY A 259 40.29 14.68 11.77
C GLY A 259 40.98 15.90 11.13
N GLY A 260 40.82 17.08 11.75
CA GLY A 260 41.90 18.07 11.81
C GLY A 260 41.50 19.56 11.75
N ALA A 261 41.32 20.14 12.94
CA ALA A 261 41.52 21.54 13.37
C ALA A 261 41.88 22.67 12.36
N GLN A 262 41.05 23.73 12.41
CA GLN A 262 41.38 25.13 12.76
C GLN A 262 42.43 25.90 11.93
N THR A 263 42.02 26.99 11.26
CA THR A 263 42.45 28.39 11.50
C THR A 263 41.77 29.38 10.54
N ASP A 264 41.86 30.65 10.93
CA ASP A 264 41.10 31.85 10.60
C ASP A 264 41.75 32.70 9.48
N GLU A 265 41.06 33.78 9.14
CA GLU A 265 41.44 35.00 8.41
C GLU A 265 41.24 35.02 6.89
N GLY A 266 40.51 36.06 6.47
CA GLY A 266 39.99 36.24 5.12
C GLY A 266 40.85 37.09 4.21
N GLN A 267 40.44 37.15 2.95
CA GLN A 267 40.73 38.29 2.06
C GLN A 267 39.75 38.28 0.87
N GLU A 268 39.04 39.39 0.69
CA GLU A 268 38.38 39.75 -0.57
C GLU A 268 39.43 39.92 -1.67
N VAL A 269 39.18 39.36 -2.86
CA VAL A 269 39.53 40.00 -4.14
C VAL A 269 38.62 39.50 -5.27
N VAL A 270 38.27 40.44 -6.13
CA VAL A 270 37.19 40.45 -7.11
C VAL A 270 37.68 39.99 -8.49
N SER A 271 36.80 39.25 -9.19
CA SER A 271 36.63 39.09 -10.65
C SER A 271 37.82 38.67 -11.53
N VAL A 272 37.60 37.69 -12.42
CA VAL A 272 37.45 37.93 -13.87
C VAL A 272 36.72 36.72 -14.49
N GLU A 273 35.68 37.04 -15.25
CA GLU A 273 34.86 36.15 -16.06
C GLU A 273 35.67 35.47 -17.18
N LYS A 274 35.38 34.20 -17.46
CA LYS A 274 35.55 33.67 -18.81
C LYS A 274 34.43 32.68 -19.11
N ALA A 275 33.50 33.15 -19.93
CA ALA A 275 32.49 32.35 -20.59
C ALA A 275 33.17 31.42 -21.60
N GLU A 276 32.84 30.13 -21.53
CA GLU A 276 32.95 29.21 -22.67
C GLU A 276 31.56 28.62 -22.91
N GLU A 277 31.04 28.98 -24.07
CA GLU A 277 29.84 28.48 -24.71
C GLU A 277 29.99 26.97 -24.91
N VAL A 278 29.03 26.19 -24.42
CA VAL A 278 28.84 24.81 -24.84
C VAL A 278 27.47 24.73 -25.46
N GLU A 279 27.48 24.38 -26.74
CA GLU A 279 26.35 24.27 -27.64
C GLU A 279 25.24 23.43 -27.01
N ALA A 280 24.05 24.02 -26.92
CA ALA A 280 22.83 23.30 -26.61
C ALA A 280 22.46 22.48 -27.84
N GLU A 281 22.64 21.16 -27.76
CA GLU A 281 21.97 20.24 -28.67
C GLU A 281 20.46 20.37 -28.41
N GLU A 282 19.77 20.90 -29.42
CA GLU A 282 18.32 20.98 -29.52
C GLU A 282 17.76 19.55 -29.61
N ASP A 283 17.54 18.91 -28.46
CA ASP A 283 16.64 17.76 -28.39
C ASP A 283 15.22 18.30 -28.62
N GLU A 284 14.71 18.02 -29.81
CA GLU A 284 13.33 18.27 -30.24
C GLU A 284 12.35 17.88 -29.12
N GLU A 285 11.71 18.88 -28.51
CA GLU A 285 10.52 18.68 -27.69
C GLU A 285 9.42 18.09 -28.58
N GLU A 286 9.41 16.77 -28.75
CA GLU A 286 8.21 16.04 -29.10
C GLU A 286 7.20 16.32 -27.99
N GLY A 287 6.19 17.13 -28.32
CA GLY A 287 5.16 17.61 -27.42
C GLY A 287 4.53 16.48 -26.61
N VAL A 288 4.92 16.37 -25.34
CA VAL A 288 4.24 15.51 -24.37
C VAL A 288 3.09 16.33 -23.79
N GLU A 289 1.90 15.90 -24.17
CA GLU A 289 0.61 16.53 -23.96
C GLU A 289 0.38 17.12 -22.56
N ALA A 290 -0.11 18.36 -22.54
CA ALA A 290 -0.48 19.13 -21.37
C ALA A 290 -1.75 18.62 -20.63
N ASP A 291 -2.21 17.40 -20.90
CA ASP A 291 -3.49 16.88 -20.41
C ASP A 291 -3.37 16.01 -19.14
N ASP A 292 -2.15 15.58 -18.77
CA ASP A 292 -1.90 14.75 -17.57
C ASP A 292 -2.00 15.51 -16.23
N ASP A 293 -2.17 16.83 -16.27
CA ASP A 293 -2.25 17.71 -15.08
C ASP A 293 -3.69 18.12 -14.71
N ALA A 294 -4.69 17.74 -15.51
CA ALA A 294 -6.08 18.14 -15.25
C ALA A 294 -6.64 17.47 -13.99
N CYS A 295 -7.22 18.28 -13.10
CA CYS A 295 -7.95 17.78 -11.93
C CYS A 295 -9.14 16.91 -12.38
N THR A 296 -9.25 15.69 -11.88
CA THR A 296 -10.37 14.79 -12.20
C THR A 296 -11.37 14.69 -11.04
N TRP A 297 -12.60 14.25 -11.31
CA TRP A 297 -13.56 13.94 -10.22
C TRP A 297 -13.06 12.82 -9.31
N HIS A 298 -12.16 11.97 -9.81
CA HIS A 298 -11.48 11.00 -8.99
C HIS A 298 -10.55 11.67 -7.98
N ASP A 299 -9.80 12.70 -8.39
CA ASP A 299 -8.96 13.48 -7.48
C ASP A 299 -9.79 14.17 -6.39
N VAL A 300 -10.98 14.66 -6.74
CA VAL A 300 -11.94 15.23 -5.77
C VAL A 300 -12.38 14.16 -4.77
N ALA A 301 -12.72 12.97 -5.26
CA ALA A 301 -13.08 11.83 -4.42
C ALA A 301 -11.94 11.41 -3.48
N LEU A 302 -10.70 11.38 -3.98
CA LEU A 302 -9.52 11.18 -3.15
C LEU A 302 -9.44 12.28 -2.08
N SER A 303 -9.48 13.56 -2.45
CA SER A 303 -9.41 14.67 -1.49
C SER A 303 -10.46 14.58 -0.39
N ILE A 304 -11.70 14.21 -0.70
CA ILE A 304 -12.75 14.04 0.30
C ILE A 304 -12.39 12.91 1.28
N ALA A 305 -11.96 11.75 0.76
CA ALA A 305 -11.49 10.66 1.60
C ALA A 305 -10.29 11.07 2.47
N ALA A 306 -9.49 12.06 2.05
CA ALA A 306 -8.39 12.65 2.85
C ALA A 306 -8.84 13.21 4.16
N GLU A 307 -9.88 14.00 4.06
CA GLU A 307 -10.40 14.78 5.15
C GLU A 307 -11.09 13.83 6.13
N LEU A 308 -11.90 12.90 5.61
CA LEU A 308 -12.54 11.85 6.42
C LEU A 308 -11.49 11.00 7.17
N MET A 309 -10.46 10.52 6.47
CA MET A 309 -9.39 9.75 7.10
C MET A 309 -8.62 10.59 8.14
N ALA A 310 -8.30 11.85 7.83
CA ALA A 310 -7.58 12.73 8.75
C ALA A 310 -8.39 12.99 10.04
N GLN A 311 -9.70 13.20 9.93
CA GLN A 311 -10.59 13.36 11.07
C GLN A 311 -10.59 12.12 11.96
N ILE A 312 -10.72 10.91 11.38
CA ILE A 312 -10.73 9.67 12.16
C ILE A 312 -9.37 9.39 12.81
N ARG A 313 -8.28 9.67 12.10
CA ARG A 313 -6.92 9.56 12.66
C ARG A 313 -6.71 10.53 13.83
N HIS A 314 -7.22 11.75 13.72
CA HIS A 314 -7.20 12.72 14.81
C HIS A 314 -8.00 12.23 16.02
N ASP A 315 -9.18 11.65 15.79
CA ASP A 315 -10.02 11.04 16.82
C ASP A 315 -9.35 9.85 17.51
N ILE A 316 -8.67 8.98 16.76
CA ILE A 316 -7.88 7.87 17.31
C ILE A 316 -6.73 8.38 18.17
N HIS A 317 -6.05 9.43 17.72
CA HIS A 317 -4.96 10.04 18.48
C HIS A 317 -5.46 10.69 19.77
N THR A 318 -6.53 11.48 19.71
CA THR A 318 -7.06 12.21 20.87
C THR A 318 -7.75 11.30 21.89
N LYS A 319 -8.51 10.29 21.45
CA LYS A 319 -9.29 9.41 22.34
C LYS A 319 -8.50 8.19 22.82
N LEU A 320 -7.65 7.62 21.97
CA LEU A 320 -6.91 6.39 22.30
C LEU A 320 -5.40 6.60 22.48
N GLY A 321 -4.88 7.78 22.10
CA GLY A 321 -3.46 8.08 22.18
C GLY A 321 -2.60 7.42 21.11
N TYR A 322 -3.18 6.79 20.09
CA TYR A 322 -2.42 6.07 19.05
C TYR A 322 -2.13 6.94 17.84
N THR A 323 -0.91 6.87 17.32
CA THR A 323 -0.56 7.40 16.00
C THR A 323 -0.74 6.32 14.94
N THR A 324 -1.27 6.71 13.80
CA THR A 324 -1.47 5.82 12.65
C THR A 324 -0.93 6.49 11.40
N SER A 325 -0.44 5.71 10.46
CA SER A 325 -0.11 6.17 9.10
C SER A 325 -1.13 5.56 8.14
N ALA A 326 -1.72 6.39 7.27
CA ALA A 326 -2.78 5.93 6.36
C ALA A 326 -2.56 6.40 4.94
N VAL A 327 -2.98 5.62 3.95
CA VAL A 327 -2.86 6.04 2.55
C VAL A 327 -4.12 5.73 1.78
N ARG A 328 -4.49 6.66 0.90
CA ARG A 328 -5.58 6.54 -0.04
C ARG A 328 -5.07 6.39 -1.45
N LEU A 329 -5.83 5.61 -2.21
CA LEU A 329 -5.42 5.25 -3.54
C LEU A 329 -6.58 5.21 -4.51
N SER A 330 -6.26 5.62 -5.74
CA SER A 330 -7.03 5.34 -6.92
C SER A 330 -6.53 4.10 -7.65
N ARG A 331 -7.43 3.22 -8.10
CA ARG A 331 -7.34 2.70 -9.47
C ARG A 331 -8.58 1.97 -9.97
N TYR A 332 -8.79 2.15 -11.27
CA TYR A 332 -9.40 1.24 -12.22
C TYR A 332 -8.22 0.69 -13.06
N ALA A 333 -8.10 -0.64 -13.21
CA ALA A 333 -7.18 -1.24 -14.16
C ALA A 333 -7.79 -2.54 -14.70
N GLN A 334 -8.02 -2.64 -16.00
CA GLN A 334 -8.65 -3.79 -16.63
C GLN A 334 -7.60 -4.69 -17.28
N TRP A 335 -7.16 -5.73 -16.56
CA TRP A 335 -6.32 -6.79 -17.14
C TRP A 335 -7.18 -7.98 -17.61
N ALA A 336 -7.16 -8.28 -18.91
CA ALA A 336 -7.60 -9.56 -19.48
C ALA A 336 -6.79 -9.87 -20.76
N PRO A 337 -6.52 -11.14 -21.14
CA PRO A 337 -7.10 -12.38 -20.61
C PRO A 337 -6.07 -13.49 -20.24
N ILE A 338 -6.25 -14.16 -19.10
CA ILE A 338 -6.10 -15.63 -19.02
C ILE A 338 -7.25 -16.15 -18.13
N SER A 339 -8.03 -17.03 -18.74
CA SER A 339 -9.31 -17.57 -18.31
C SER A 339 -9.29 -18.28 -16.95
N TYR A 340 -10.47 -18.23 -16.30
CA TYR A 340 -10.89 -19.08 -15.18
C TYR A 340 -10.20 -18.89 -13.81
N MET A 341 -10.54 -17.80 -13.09
CA MET A 341 -10.67 -17.85 -11.62
C MET A 341 -11.59 -16.74 -11.10
N ARG A 342 -12.76 -17.14 -10.56
CA ARG A 342 -13.91 -16.29 -10.22
C ARG A 342 -13.69 -15.54 -8.88
N MET A 343 -14.10 -14.27 -8.85
CA MET A 343 -14.45 -13.43 -7.70
C MET A 343 -13.35 -12.91 -6.73
N SER A 344 -12.21 -13.59 -6.52
CA SER A 344 -11.24 -13.18 -5.48
C SER A 344 -10.00 -12.39 -5.96
N ARG A 345 -9.89 -12.09 -7.25
CA ARG A 345 -8.74 -11.40 -7.88
C ARG A 345 -8.90 -9.87 -7.90
N VAL A 346 -10.10 -9.40 -8.24
CA VAL A 346 -10.38 -7.96 -8.48
C VAL A 346 -10.47 -7.13 -7.18
N LEU A 347 -10.70 -7.77 -6.03
CA LEU A 347 -10.60 -7.10 -4.72
C LEU A 347 -9.14 -6.80 -4.31
N ARG A 348 -8.12 -7.40 -4.96
CA ARG A 348 -6.70 -7.26 -4.58
C ARG A 348 -5.98 -6.09 -5.24
N GLU A 349 -6.43 -5.62 -6.39
CA GLU A 349 -5.67 -4.68 -7.24
C GLU A 349 -5.55 -3.28 -6.60
N ASN A 350 -6.64 -2.73 -6.04
CA ASN A 350 -6.60 -1.42 -5.35
C ASN A 350 -6.00 -1.51 -3.94
N LYS A 351 -6.16 -2.66 -3.27
CA LYS A 351 -5.61 -2.92 -1.93
C LYS A 351 -4.10 -3.11 -1.95
N PHE A 352 -3.58 -3.74 -3.01
CA PHE A 352 -2.16 -3.93 -3.22
C PHE A 352 -1.44 -2.58 -3.27
N LEU A 353 -1.91 -1.69 -4.13
CA LEU A 353 -1.35 -0.36 -4.26
C LEU A 353 -1.47 0.43 -2.96
N ALA A 354 -2.64 0.40 -2.28
CA ALA A 354 -2.82 1.07 -0.99
C ALA A 354 -1.82 0.58 0.08
N LYS A 355 -1.46 -0.71 0.05
CA LYS A 355 -0.46 -1.30 0.94
C LYS A 355 0.96 -0.81 0.66
N LEU A 356 1.35 -0.72 -0.61
CA LEU A 356 2.67 -0.22 -1.00
C LEU A 356 2.83 1.23 -0.56
N THR A 357 1.83 2.05 -0.88
CA THR A 357 1.89 3.49 -0.63
C THR A 357 1.80 3.80 0.86
N ALA A 358 1.12 2.98 1.68
CA ALA A 358 1.11 3.11 3.14
C ALA A 358 2.50 3.06 3.80
N SER A 359 3.48 2.49 3.11
CA SER A 359 4.87 2.44 3.58
C SER A 359 5.74 3.57 3.02
N TYR A 360 5.18 4.47 2.21
CA TYR A 360 5.93 5.52 1.52
C TYR A 360 6.54 6.54 2.48
N ARG A 361 5.77 7.01 3.47
CA ARG A 361 6.24 7.92 4.52
C ARG A 361 5.65 7.51 5.86
N LYS A 362 6.49 7.24 6.84
CA LYS A 362 6.11 6.95 8.23
C LYS A 362 7.14 7.60 9.15
N PRO A 363 6.79 7.98 10.40
CA PRO A 363 5.50 7.85 11.10
C PRO A 363 4.48 8.95 10.79
N GLN A 364 3.26 8.80 11.33
CA GLN A 364 2.18 9.80 11.42
C GLN A 364 1.80 10.48 10.10
N SER A 365 2.07 9.84 8.97
CA SER A 365 1.86 10.47 7.67
C SER A 365 0.57 10.00 7.00
N GLN A 366 0.06 10.83 6.09
CA GLN A 366 -0.94 10.42 5.13
C GLN A 366 -0.48 10.68 3.71
N SER A 367 -0.42 9.65 2.89
CA SER A 367 -0.05 9.78 1.47
C SER A 367 -1.26 9.59 0.54
N VAL A 368 -1.18 10.13 -0.67
CA VAL A 368 -2.18 9.97 -1.74
C VAL A 368 -1.48 9.61 -3.04
N LEU A 369 -1.94 8.54 -3.68
CA LEU A 369 -1.52 8.20 -5.04
C LEU A 369 -2.65 8.51 -6.03
N ARG A 370 -2.45 9.53 -6.87
CA ARG A 370 -3.31 9.88 -8.00
C ARG A 370 -3.08 8.93 -9.17
N ASN A 371 -4.07 8.72 -10.03
CA ASN A 371 -3.97 7.80 -11.17
C ASN A 371 -2.77 8.10 -12.09
N ALA A 372 -2.59 9.38 -12.42
CA ALA A 372 -1.48 9.86 -13.24
C ALA A 372 -0.09 9.55 -12.62
N ALA A 373 0.02 9.45 -11.28
CA ALA A 373 1.29 9.18 -10.61
C ALA A 373 1.67 7.69 -10.56
N ILE A 374 0.75 6.79 -10.93
CA ILE A 374 0.95 5.35 -10.73
C ILE A 374 2.03 4.76 -11.63
N PRO A 375 2.09 5.07 -12.94
CA PRO A 375 3.17 4.59 -13.80
C PRO A 375 4.55 4.99 -13.25
N ALA A 376 4.72 6.25 -12.86
CA ALA A 376 5.97 6.76 -12.29
C ALA A 376 6.31 6.12 -10.94
N TYR A 377 5.31 5.84 -10.10
CA TYR A 377 5.49 5.21 -8.79
C TYR A 377 5.90 3.73 -8.87
N LEU A 378 5.32 2.98 -9.82
CA LEU A 378 5.57 1.54 -9.95
C LEU A 378 6.81 1.22 -10.77
N ARG A 379 7.14 2.02 -11.79
CA ARG A 379 8.26 1.76 -12.71
C ARG A 379 9.61 1.49 -12.03
N PRO A 380 10.05 2.23 -10.99
CA PRO A 380 11.32 1.94 -10.32
C PRO A 380 11.20 0.88 -9.21
N MET A 381 10.01 0.34 -8.96
CA MET A 381 9.77 -0.50 -7.79
C MET A 381 10.10 -1.96 -8.08
N PRO A 382 10.95 -2.62 -7.25
CA PRO A 382 11.17 -4.04 -7.41
C PRO A 382 9.87 -4.83 -7.17
N PHE A 383 9.49 -5.70 -8.10
CA PHE A 383 8.22 -6.42 -7.97
C PHE A 383 8.19 -7.38 -6.76
N GLN A 384 9.32 -7.70 -6.12
CA GLN A 384 9.34 -8.45 -4.86
C GLN A 384 8.76 -7.64 -3.68
N LYS A 385 8.65 -6.32 -3.80
CA LYS A 385 7.91 -5.48 -2.83
C LYS A 385 6.39 -5.67 -2.96
N ILE A 386 5.93 -6.27 -4.06
CA ILE A 386 4.52 -6.56 -4.29
C ILE A 386 4.07 -7.69 -3.37
N ARG A 387 2.91 -7.49 -2.74
CA ARG A 387 2.29 -8.51 -1.87
C ARG A 387 2.17 -9.82 -2.65
N PHE A 388 2.54 -10.93 -2.00
CA PHE A 388 2.63 -12.30 -2.56
C PHE A 388 3.85 -12.58 -3.45
N LEU A 389 4.61 -11.57 -3.87
CA LEU A 389 5.81 -11.75 -4.71
C LEU A 389 7.13 -11.64 -3.93
N GLY A 390 7.13 -11.33 -2.63
CA GLY A 390 8.36 -11.28 -1.83
C GLY A 390 9.03 -12.63 -1.51
N GLY A 391 8.45 -13.75 -1.97
CA GLY A 391 8.89 -15.11 -1.63
C GLY A 391 9.50 -15.87 -2.81
N LYS A 392 9.40 -17.21 -2.75
CA LYS A 392 9.92 -18.11 -3.79
C LYS A 392 9.30 -17.84 -5.16
N LEU A 393 8.01 -17.51 -5.22
CA LEU A 393 7.31 -17.20 -6.47
C LEU A 393 7.91 -15.98 -7.18
N GLY A 394 8.20 -14.89 -6.46
CA GLY A 394 8.82 -13.72 -7.08
C GLY A 394 10.26 -13.97 -7.50
N LYS A 395 11.01 -14.80 -6.76
CA LYS A 395 12.35 -15.23 -7.21
C LYS A 395 12.27 -16.02 -8.53
N ALA A 396 11.35 -16.98 -8.61
CA ALA A 396 11.15 -17.75 -9.84
C ALA A 396 10.71 -16.85 -11.02
N LEU A 397 9.87 -15.84 -10.78
CA LEU A 397 9.51 -14.87 -11.82
C LEU A 397 10.69 -13.98 -12.23
N ALA A 398 11.55 -13.59 -11.29
CA ALA A 398 12.77 -12.83 -11.57
C ALA A 398 13.70 -13.63 -12.49
N GLU A 399 13.88 -14.91 -12.16
CA GLU A 399 14.76 -15.84 -12.88
C GLU A 399 14.21 -16.17 -14.28
N GLU A 400 12.91 -16.44 -14.40
CA GLU A 400 12.28 -16.82 -15.67
C GLU A 400 12.24 -15.67 -16.68
N TYR A 401 11.95 -14.44 -16.21
CA TYR A 401 11.74 -13.29 -17.08
C TYR A 401 12.94 -12.33 -17.14
N ASP A 402 14.00 -12.57 -16.35
CA ASP A 402 15.17 -11.68 -16.22
C ASP A 402 14.78 -10.21 -15.95
N VAL A 403 13.79 -10.04 -15.09
CA VAL A 403 13.25 -8.73 -14.69
C VAL A 403 13.48 -8.49 -13.21
N SER A 404 13.56 -7.21 -12.83
CA SER A 404 13.73 -6.79 -11.44
C SER A 404 12.62 -5.85 -10.94
N THR A 405 11.87 -5.21 -11.85
CA THR A 405 10.82 -4.21 -11.56
C THR A 405 9.55 -4.50 -12.33
#